data_AF-A0A0F8Z0T3-F1
#
_entry.id   AF-A0A0F8Z0T3-F1
#
_cell.length_a   1.000
_cell.length_b   1.000
_cell.length_c   1.000
_cell.angle_alpha   90.00
_cell.angle_beta   90.00
_cell.angle_gamma   90.00
#
_symmetry.space_group_name_H-M   'P 1'
#
loop_
_entity.id
_entity.type
_entity.pdbx_description
1 polymer ?
#
loop_
_entity_poly.entity_id
_entity_poly.type
_entity_poly.pdbx_seq_one_letter_code
_entity_poly.pdbx_strand_id
1 'polypeptide(L)'
;MVKRKIIVYPDPVLSLVSEEVTEIDEETQELIKDMFEAMDEEVGIGLAAPQLGVSERIMVVSIKEKNYLWAVVDRSSDIHQWVHIIDVLSI
;
A
#
# COMPACT_ATOMS: atom_id res chain seq x y z
N MET A 1 -13.23 2.75 -9.27
CA MET A 1 -12.47 4.01 -9.13
C MET A 1 -13.20 4.92 -8.17
N VAL A 2 -12.86 4.82 -6.88
CA VAL A 2 -13.33 5.71 -5.83
C VAL A 2 -12.11 6.39 -5.27
N LYS A 3 -12.00 7.70 -5.46
CA LYS A 3 -10.85 8.46 -5.01
C LYS A 3 -10.80 8.49 -3.47
N ARG A 4 -9.96 7.64 -2.88
CA ARG A 4 -9.70 7.60 -1.43
C ARG A 4 -8.85 8.83 -1.06
N LYS A 5 -9.23 9.55 -0.01
CA LYS A 5 -8.48 10.72 0.48
C LYS A 5 -7.37 10.26 1.42
N ILE A 6 -6.21 10.90 1.35
CA ILE A 6 -5.17 10.69 2.34
C ILE A 6 -5.64 11.23 3.70
N ILE A 7 -5.64 10.35 4.67
CA ILE A 7 -5.92 10.62 6.07
C ILE A 7 -4.65 11.19 6.71
N VAL A 8 -4.82 12.28 7.44
CA VAL A 8 -3.75 12.96 8.18
C VAL A 8 -3.91 12.73 9.68
N TYR A 9 -2.79 12.76 10.39
CA TYR A 9 -2.78 12.75 11.86
C TYR A 9 -3.71 13.85 12.41
N PRO A 10 -4.51 13.60 13.46
CA PRO A 10 -4.43 12.50 14.43
C PRO A 10 -5.45 11.36 14.24
N ASP A 11 -5.82 11.01 13.01
CA ASP A 11 -6.79 9.92 12.80
C ASP A 11 -6.34 8.60 13.45
N PRO A 12 -7.20 7.93 14.26
CA PRO A 12 -6.84 6.73 14.99
C PRO A 12 -6.41 5.57 14.09
N VAL A 13 -6.88 5.50 12.83
CA VAL A 13 -6.51 4.43 11.90
C VAL A 13 -5.00 4.38 11.65
N LEU A 14 -4.33 5.54 11.74
CA LEU A 14 -2.87 5.66 11.58
C LEU A 14 -2.08 5.08 12.76
N SER A 15 -2.75 4.76 13.87
CA SER A 15 -2.15 4.17 15.07
C SER A 15 -2.57 2.72 15.31
N LEU A 16 -3.46 2.17 14.46
CA LEU A 16 -3.87 0.78 14.55
C LEU A 16 -2.79 -0.15 13.98
N VAL A 17 -2.73 -1.37 14.50
CA VAL A 17 -1.93 -2.43 13.90
C VAL A 17 -2.69 -2.97 12.69
N SER A 18 -2.08 -2.88 11.51
CA SER A 18 -2.67 -3.38 10.27
C SER A 18 -2.84 -4.91 10.27
N GLU A 19 -3.95 -5.34 9.69
CA GLU A 19 -4.31 -6.74 9.50
C GLU A 19 -3.54 -7.35 8.32
N GLU A 20 -3.25 -8.64 8.44
CA GLU A 20 -2.58 -9.43 7.41
C GLU A 20 -3.49 -9.63 6.20
N VAL A 21 -2.92 -9.59 4.99
CA VAL A 21 -3.67 -9.86 3.76
C VAL A 21 -3.63 -11.36 3.47
N THR A 22 -4.76 -12.04 3.57
CA THR A 22 -4.82 -13.50 3.40
C THR A 22 -4.88 -13.91 1.93
N GLU A 23 -5.59 -13.15 1.11
CA GLU A 23 -5.81 -13.40 -0.32
C GLU A 23 -5.63 -12.10 -1.11
N ILE A 24 -5.15 -12.20 -2.36
CA ILE A 24 -5.07 -11.06 -3.28
C ILE A 24 -6.20 -11.25 -4.29
N ASP A 25 -7.27 -10.52 -4.07
CA ASP A 25 -8.48 -10.53 -4.88
C ASP A 25 -8.64 -9.22 -5.68
N GLU A 26 -9.79 -9.05 -6.33
CA GLU A 26 -10.10 -7.84 -7.10
C GLU A 26 -10.11 -6.59 -6.21
N GLU A 27 -10.58 -6.69 -4.97
CA GLU A 27 -10.61 -5.56 -4.03
C GLU A 27 -9.21 -5.11 -3.63
N THR A 28 -8.30 -6.07 -3.38
CA THR A 28 -6.89 -5.80 -3.10
C THR A 28 -6.22 -5.09 -4.28
N GLN A 29 -6.51 -5.55 -5.50
CA GLN A 29 -5.97 -4.94 -6.72
C GLN A 29 -6.51 -3.51 -6.95
N GLU A 30 -7.81 -3.29 -6.70
CA GLU A 30 -8.41 -1.96 -6.77
C GLU A 30 -7.82 -1.01 -5.73
N LEU A 31 -7.59 -1.49 -4.50
CA LEU A 31 -6.93 -0.71 -3.46
C LEU A 31 -5.51 -0.30 -3.84
N ILE A 32 -4.70 -1.23 -4.35
CA ILE A 32 -3.33 -0.92 -4.81
C ILE A 32 -3.35 0.13 -5.91
N LYS A 33 -4.31 0.04 -6.85
CA LYS A 33 -4.47 1.04 -7.90
C LYS A 33 -4.81 2.41 -7.33
N ASP A 34 -5.78 2.48 -6.42
CA ASP A 34 -6.15 3.73 -5.76
C ASP A 34 -4.99 4.30 -4.93
N MET A 35 -4.12 3.45 -4.36
CA MET A 35 -2.90 3.87 -3.66
C MET A 35 -1.86 4.51 -4.59
N PHE A 36 -1.66 3.97 -5.79
CA PHE A 36 -0.78 4.59 -6.78
C PHE A 36 -1.33 5.92 -7.29
N GLU A 37 -2.64 6.00 -7.54
CA GLU A 37 -3.29 7.24 -7.96
C GLU A 37 -3.16 8.32 -6.88
N ALA A 38 -3.41 8.00 -5.61
CA ALA A 38 -3.27 8.94 -4.50
C ALA A 38 -1.81 9.40 -4.30
N MET A 39 -0.83 8.51 -4.49
CA MET A 39 0.60 8.83 -4.37
C MET A 39 1.10 9.72 -5.52
N ASP A 40 0.54 9.61 -6.73
CA ASP A 40 0.96 10.47 -7.84
C ASP A 40 0.50 11.93 -7.64
N GLU A 41 -0.68 12.12 -7.05
CA GLU A 41 -1.22 13.44 -6.72
C GLU A 41 -0.45 14.13 -5.59
N GLU A 42 -0.01 13.35 -4.61
CA GLU A 42 0.65 13.83 -3.41
C GLU A 42 2.14 13.49 -3.52
N VAL A 43 2.95 14.39 -4.09
CA VAL A 43 4.39 14.24 -4.46
C VAL A 43 5.21 13.42 -3.43
N GLY A 44 5.07 12.11 -3.51
CA GLY A 44 5.48 11.17 -2.47
C GLY A 44 6.17 9.96 -3.08
N ILE A 45 7.02 9.32 -2.28
CA ILE A 45 7.81 8.15 -2.67
C ILE A 45 7.11 6.85 -2.28
N GLY A 46 6.20 6.88 -1.29
CA GLY A 46 5.42 5.72 -0.89
C GLY A 46 4.17 6.09 -0.09
N LEU A 47 3.23 5.15 -0.03
CA LEU A 47 1.93 5.30 0.63
C LEU A 47 1.52 3.96 1.25
N ALA A 48 1.04 3.96 2.50
CA ALA A 48 0.52 2.78 3.18
C ALA A 48 -1.02 2.78 3.21
N ALA A 49 -1.64 1.61 3.14
CA ALA A 49 -3.11 1.47 3.11
C ALA A 49 -3.84 2.17 4.28
N PRO A 50 -3.31 2.22 5.53
CA PRO A 50 -3.95 2.97 6.61
C PRO A 50 -4.10 4.46 6.31
N GLN A 51 -3.22 5.04 5.50
CA GLN A 51 -3.32 6.43 5.07
C GLN A 51 -4.50 6.67 4.12
N LEU A 52 -5.14 5.62 3.59
CA LEU A 52 -6.40 5.69 2.85
C LEU A 52 -7.60 5.14 3.64
N GLY A 53 -7.41 4.90 4.95
CA GLY A 53 -8.45 4.39 5.84
C GLY A 53 -8.63 2.89 5.80
N VAL A 54 -7.73 2.14 5.17
CA VAL A 54 -7.77 0.68 5.12
C VAL A 54 -6.68 0.09 6.00
N SER A 55 -7.08 -0.60 7.06
CA SER A 55 -6.16 -1.15 8.08
C SER A 55 -5.56 -2.50 7.65
N GLU A 56 -4.92 -2.55 6.49
CA GLU A 56 -4.28 -3.73 5.93
C GLU A 56 -2.77 -3.52 5.75
N ARG A 57 -1.99 -4.60 5.74
CA ARG A 57 -0.54 -4.57 5.54
C ARG A 57 -0.18 -4.49 4.05
N ILE A 58 -0.54 -3.37 3.46
CA ILE A 58 -0.24 -3.03 2.06
C ILE A 58 0.49 -1.69 2.03
N MET A 59 1.58 -1.62 1.28
CA MET A 59 2.27 -0.36 0.96
C MET A 59 2.63 -0.31 -0.52
N VAL A 60 2.58 0.88 -1.11
CA VAL A 60 3.12 1.14 -2.45
C VAL A 60 4.32 2.07 -2.36
N VAL A 61 5.25 1.93 -3.31
CA VAL A 61 6.46 2.74 -3.44
C VAL A 61 6.70 3.03 -4.92
N SER A 62 7.02 4.28 -5.25
CA SER A 62 7.47 4.69 -6.58
C SER A 62 8.87 5.30 -6.52
N ILE A 63 9.76 4.81 -7.38
CA ILE A 63 11.05 5.45 -7.65
C ILE A 63 10.98 6.06 -9.05
N LYS A 64 10.60 7.34 -9.11
CA LYS A 64 10.37 8.11 -10.35
C LYS A 64 11.58 8.10 -11.30
N GLU A 65 12.80 8.07 -10.77
CA GLU A 65 14.03 8.03 -11.59
C GLU A 65 14.18 6.75 -12.42
N LYS A 66 13.49 5.66 -12.04
CA LYS A 66 13.62 4.37 -12.70
C LYS A 66 12.31 3.84 -13.30
N ASN A 67 11.22 4.61 -13.24
CA ASN A 67 9.87 4.21 -13.67
C ASN A 67 9.41 2.86 -13.08
N TYR A 68 9.83 2.55 -11.85
CA TYR A 68 9.38 1.34 -11.16
C TYR A 68 8.27 1.68 -10.17
N LEU A 69 7.23 0.86 -10.20
CA LEU A 69 6.14 0.84 -9.23
C LEU A 69 6.21 -0.47 -8.46
N TRP A 70 6.21 -0.39 -7.14
CA TRP A 70 6.15 -1.55 -6.26
C TRP A 70 4.98 -1.43 -5.29
N ALA A 71 4.36 -2.57 -5.00
CA ALA A 71 3.35 -2.80 -4.02
C ALA A 71 3.83 -4.00 -3.19
N VAL A 72 3.93 -3.81 -1.89
CA VAL A 72 4.30 -4.86 -0.94
C VAL A 72 3.02 -5.21 -0.18
N VAL A 73 2.67 -6.48 -0.22
CA VAL A 73 1.51 -7.06 0.46
C VAL A 73 2.04 -8.11 1.43
N ASP A 74 1.90 -7.87 2.73
CA ASP A 74 2.31 -8.85 3.74
C ASP A 74 1.20 -9.86 3.98
N ARG A 75 1.54 -11.14 3.73
CA ARG A 75 0.67 -12.32 3.88
C ARG A 75 1.18 -13.28 4.95
N SER A 76 1.99 -12.80 5.91
CA SER A 76 2.56 -13.60 6.97
C SER A 76 2.49 -12.89 8.32
N SER A 77 2.29 -13.68 9.37
CA SER A 77 2.42 -13.23 10.77
C SER A 77 3.87 -13.18 11.26
N ASP A 78 4.85 -13.60 10.44
CA ASP A 78 6.26 -13.67 10.82
C ASP A 78 7.07 -12.45 10.36
N ILE A 79 7.34 -11.54 11.31
CA ILE A 79 8.08 -10.28 11.09
C ILE A 79 9.56 -10.49 10.72
N HIS A 80 10.06 -11.73 10.66
CA HIS A 80 11.44 -12.03 10.29
C HIS A 80 11.59 -12.31 8.79
N GLN A 81 10.48 -12.35 8.04
CA GLN A 81 10.48 -12.54 6.59
C GLN A 81 10.50 -11.21 5.81
N TRP A 82 10.99 -10.13 6.44
CA TRP A 82 11.32 -8.86 5.78
C TRP A 82 12.58 -8.98 4.91
N VAL A 83 12.62 -9.99 4.05
CA VAL A 83 13.74 -10.23 3.14
C VAL A 83 13.15 -10.82 1.85
N HIS A 84 12.98 -9.95 0.85
CA HIS A 84 12.65 -10.28 -0.54
C HIS A 84 11.24 -10.84 -0.82
N ILE A 85 10.23 -9.97 -0.85
CA ILE A 85 9.19 -10.07 -1.87
C ILE A 85 9.24 -8.79 -2.68
N ILE A 86 10.22 -8.75 -3.59
CA ILE A 86 10.28 -7.85 -4.74
C ILE A 86 9.74 -8.69 -5.89
N ASP A 87 8.45 -8.56 -6.18
CA ASP A 87 7.90 -8.87 -7.48
C ASP A 87 6.57 -8.12 -7.61
N VAL A 88 6.68 -6.85 -7.99
CA VAL A 88 5.60 -6.25 -8.76
C VAL A 88 5.95 -6.52 -10.20
N LEU A 89 5.45 -7.67 -10.65
CA LEU A 89 5.41 -8.01 -12.06
C LEU A 89 4.75 -6.86 -12.80
N SER A 90 5.46 -6.41 -13.82
CA SER A 90 5.02 -5.52 -14.89
C SER A 90 3.50 -5.53 -15.08
N ILE A 91 2.86 -4.42 -14.73
CA ILE A 91 1.60 -3.98 -15.34
C ILE A 91 1.90 -2.65 -16.01
#